data_AF-A0AB38KGA9-F1
#
_entry.id   AF-A0AB38KGA9-F1
#
_cell.length_a   1.000
_cell.length_b   1.000
_cell.length_c   1.000
_cell.angle_alpha   90.00
_cell.angle_beta   90.00
_cell.angle_gamma   90.00
#
_symmetry.space_group_name_H-M   'P 1'
#
loop_
_entity.id
_entity.type
_entity.pdbx_description
1 polymer ?
#
loop_
_entity_poly.entity_id
_entity_poly.type
_entity_poly.pdbx_seq_one_letter_code
_entity_poly.pdbx_strand_id
1 'polypeptide(L)'
;MQNSKPIGKSDDSSKEFIIRCLGGDKTYGFDIDSVYVYQNSINSKYYIFEYLKCDSIYVMPHTSDPNKYPYNWKKFHSLFQLTKKLGGTLILVNYSNGYDSQMKELPNKEIYENQVKMLFVEDIDYNAIKQYELSYPKPKYLNYLKYSDVKFLTLDEFSNILRQINSNCGNIKINLDRLINE
;
A
#
# COMPACT_ATOMS: atom_id res chain seq x y z
N MET A 1 -3.10 -6.49 28.38
CA MET A 1 -3.33 -5.83 27.08
C MET A 1 -2.74 -4.43 27.20
N GLN A 2 -1.62 -4.14 26.53
CA GLN A 2 -1.12 -2.76 26.51
C GLN A 2 -2.02 -1.94 25.58
N ASN A 3 -2.64 -0.91 26.13
CA ASN A 3 -3.52 0.01 25.42
C ASN A 3 -2.68 0.83 24.41
N SER A 4 -2.52 0.31 23.19
CA SER A 4 -2.02 1.15 22.09
C SER A 4 -2.98 2.32 21.90
N LYS A 5 -2.42 3.52 21.70
CA LYS A 5 -3.23 4.72 21.51
C LYS A 5 -3.91 4.69 20.13
N PRO A 6 -5.17 5.09 20.02
CA PRO A 6 -5.80 5.31 18.72
C PRO A 6 -4.98 6.31 17.90
N ILE A 7 -4.86 6.05 16.60
CA ILE A 7 -4.30 7.02 15.66
C ILE A 7 -5.31 8.17 15.54
N GLY A 8 -4.86 9.40 15.78
CA GLY A 8 -5.71 10.60 15.80
C GLY A 8 -5.10 11.83 15.14
N LYS A 9 -3.94 11.70 14.49
CA LYS A 9 -3.25 12.79 13.76
C LYS A 9 -2.67 12.23 12.47
N SER A 10 -2.64 13.04 11.40
CA SER A 10 -1.84 12.75 10.21
C SER A 10 -0.35 12.94 10.52
N ASP A 11 0.53 12.21 9.83
CA ASP A 11 1.98 12.27 10.01
C ASP A 11 2.68 13.06 8.89
N ASP A 12 2.22 14.28 8.64
CA ASP A 12 2.77 15.11 7.55
C ASP A 12 4.14 15.73 7.92
N SER A 13 4.45 15.84 9.22
CA SER A 13 5.65 16.51 9.73
C SER A 13 6.97 15.79 9.39
N SER A 14 6.95 14.46 9.29
CA SER A 14 8.14 13.67 8.94
C SER A 14 8.56 13.90 7.49
N LYS A 15 7.60 14.02 6.57
CA LYS A 15 7.84 14.34 5.15
C LYS A 15 8.41 15.74 4.97
N GLU A 16 7.86 16.72 5.66
CA GLU A 16 8.39 18.09 5.64
C GLU A 16 9.84 18.14 6.12
N PHE A 17 10.17 17.38 7.17
CA PHE A 17 11.53 17.28 7.67
C PHE A 17 12.48 16.64 6.64
N ILE A 18 12.09 15.55 5.99
CA ILE A 18 12.88 14.91 4.93
C ILE A 18 13.10 15.87 3.75
N ILE A 19 12.05 16.55 3.28
CA ILE A 19 12.15 17.56 2.20
C ILE A 19 13.18 18.62 2.57
N ARG A 20 13.11 19.15 3.79
CA ARG A 20 14.06 20.15 4.28
C ARG A 20 15.50 19.59 4.33
N CYS A 21 15.68 18.36 4.80
CA CYS A 21 16.98 17.72 4.88
C CYS A 21 17.60 17.40 3.51
N LEU A 22 16.77 17.10 2.50
CA LEU A 22 17.25 16.84 1.14
C LEU A 22 17.69 18.11 0.40
N GLY A 23 17.30 19.31 0.86
CA GLY A 23 17.84 20.56 0.31
C GLY A 23 17.60 20.77 -1.19
N GLY A 24 16.58 20.13 -1.76
CA GLY A 24 16.28 20.16 -3.20
C GLY A 24 16.74 18.92 -3.98
N ASP A 25 17.46 17.99 -3.34
CA ASP A 25 17.86 16.72 -3.95
C ASP A 25 16.65 15.80 -4.18
N LYS A 26 16.74 14.97 -5.22
CA LYS A 26 15.75 13.93 -5.48
C LYS A 26 15.83 12.86 -4.39
N THR A 27 14.69 12.53 -3.79
CA THR A 27 14.60 11.33 -2.96
C THR A 27 14.64 10.07 -3.83
N TYR A 28 15.42 9.09 -3.38
CA TYR A 28 15.38 7.72 -3.89
C TYR A 28 14.83 6.73 -2.84
N GLY A 29 14.36 7.26 -1.70
CA GLY A 29 13.62 6.50 -0.69
C GLY A 29 12.16 6.27 -1.09
N PHE A 30 11.48 5.41 -0.35
CA PHE A 30 10.05 5.13 -0.52
C PHE A 30 9.38 4.99 0.85
N ASP A 31 8.14 5.43 0.92
CA ASP A 31 7.30 5.30 2.12
C ASP A 31 6.67 3.90 2.20
N ILE A 32 6.38 3.47 3.43
CA ILE A 32 5.53 2.31 3.72
C ILE A 32 4.35 2.82 4.54
N ASP A 33 3.14 2.72 4.00
CA ASP A 33 1.99 3.37 4.64
C ASP A 33 1.53 2.66 5.90
N SER A 34 1.48 1.32 5.89
CA SER A 34 1.15 0.55 7.09
C SER A 34 1.75 -0.85 7.06
N VAL A 35 2.22 -1.31 8.21
CA VAL A 35 2.68 -2.69 8.43
C VAL A 35 1.88 -3.29 9.57
N TYR A 36 1.25 -4.42 9.32
CA TYR A 36 0.60 -5.23 10.34
C TYR A 36 1.37 -6.53 10.49
N VAL A 37 1.69 -6.90 11.73
CA VAL A 37 2.41 -8.13 12.04
C VAL A 37 1.49 -9.02 12.87
N TYR A 38 1.12 -10.16 12.32
CA TYR A 38 0.52 -11.24 13.08
C TYR A 38 1.63 -12.16 13.55
N GLN A 39 1.76 -12.39 14.85
CA GLN A 39 2.70 -13.37 15.41
C GLN A 39 1.93 -14.36 16.26
N ASN A 40 2.27 -15.63 16.13
CA ASN A 40 1.95 -16.65 17.11
C ASN A 40 3.25 -17.32 17.59
N SER A 41 3.14 -18.34 18.43
CA SER A 41 4.29 -19.04 19.01
C SER A 41 5.17 -19.78 17.99
N ILE A 42 4.75 -19.87 16.72
CA ILE A 42 5.39 -20.70 15.69
C ILE A 42 5.78 -19.87 14.47
N ASN A 43 4.92 -18.95 14.02
CA ASN A 43 5.06 -18.20 12.77
C ASN A 43 4.74 -16.71 12.97
N SER A 44 5.44 -15.88 12.20
CA SER A 44 5.07 -14.48 11.95
C SER A 44 4.53 -14.34 10.53
N LYS A 45 3.54 -13.47 10.34
CA LYS A 45 3.00 -13.09 9.04
C LYS A 45 2.88 -11.57 8.97
N TYR A 46 3.56 -10.98 8.00
CA TYR A 46 3.54 -9.54 7.75
C TYR A 46 2.51 -9.21 6.67
N TYR A 47 1.75 -8.15 6.88
CA TYR A 47 0.93 -7.51 5.86
C TYR A 47 1.44 -6.10 5.65
N ILE A 48 1.94 -5.80 4.45
CA ILE A 48 2.38 -4.47 4.05
C ILE A 48 1.29 -3.87 3.18
N PHE A 49 0.77 -2.72 3.60
CA PHE A 49 -0.23 -1.96 2.88
C PHE A 49 0.40 -0.73 2.22
N GLU A 50 -0.02 -0.49 0.98
CA GLU A 50 0.25 0.73 0.23
C GLU A 50 -1.08 1.27 -0.29
N TYR A 51 -1.42 2.49 0.09
CA TYR A 51 -2.71 3.14 -0.18
C TYR A 51 -2.59 4.09 -1.37
N LEU A 52 -3.23 3.71 -2.47
CA LEU A 52 -3.16 4.38 -3.75
C LEU A 52 -4.41 5.25 -3.95
N LYS A 53 -4.30 6.52 -3.56
CA LYS A 53 -5.40 7.48 -3.69
C LYS A 53 -5.75 7.70 -5.17
N CYS A 54 -7.04 7.59 -5.49
CA CYS A 54 -7.62 7.99 -6.77
C CYS A 54 -8.17 9.42 -6.62
N ASP A 55 -7.54 10.35 -7.32
CA ASP A 55 -7.79 11.80 -7.25
C ASP A 55 -8.08 12.38 -8.65
N SER A 56 -8.67 11.57 -9.54
CA SER A 56 -9.01 11.94 -10.91
C SER A 56 -10.47 11.67 -11.21
N ILE A 57 -11.12 12.58 -11.94
CA ILE A 57 -12.49 12.42 -12.44
C ILE A 57 -12.66 11.25 -13.42
N TYR A 58 -11.56 10.71 -13.95
CA TYR A 58 -11.58 9.66 -14.98
C TYR A 58 -11.32 8.26 -14.43
N VAL A 59 -10.87 8.15 -13.17
CA VAL A 59 -10.40 6.88 -12.60
C VAL A 59 -10.99 6.68 -11.22
N MET A 60 -11.92 5.74 -11.11
CA MET A 60 -12.54 5.33 -9.85
C MET A 60 -11.71 4.23 -9.16
N PRO A 61 -11.78 4.09 -7.82
CA PRO A 61 -10.99 3.09 -7.09
C PRO A 61 -11.12 1.66 -7.63
N HIS A 62 -12.32 1.20 -7.96
CA HIS A 62 -12.55 -0.13 -8.55
C HIS A 62 -11.95 -0.27 -9.96
N THR A 63 -11.85 0.81 -10.73
CA THR A 63 -11.31 0.77 -12.11
C THR A 63 -9.82 1.09 -12.21
N SER A 64 -9.25 1.66 -11.14
CA SER A 64 -7.83 1.96 -11.02
C SER A 64 -7.02 0.67 -10.97
N ASP A 65 -5.85 0.70 -11.61
CA ASP A 65 -4.94 -0.44 -11.62
C ASP A 65 -3.49 0.05 -11.70
N PRO A 66 -2.61 -0.34 -10.75
CA PRO A 66 -1.20 0.05 -10.75
C PRO A 66 -0.43 -0.31 -12.03
N ASN A 67 -0.87 -1.33 -12.79
CA ASN A 67 -0.31 -1.65 -14.11
C ASN A 67 -0.51 -0.53 -15.15
N LYS A 68 -1.43 0.41 -14.89
CA LYS A 68 -1.62 1.60 -15.75
C LYS A 68 -0.60 2.71 -15.49
N TYR A 69 0.28 2.54 -14.48
CA TYR A 69 1.24 3.54 -14.02
C TYR A 69 2.66 2.95 -13.99
N PRO A 70 3.24 2.61 -15.16
CA PRO A 70 4.52 1.92 -15.23
C PRO A 70 5.68 2.69 -14.60
N TYR A 71 5.62 4.03 -14.57
CA TYR A 71 6.65 4.87 -13.97
C TYR A 71 6.83 4.63 -12.45
N ASN A 72 5.86 4.02 -11.78
CA ASN A 72 5.91 3.68 -10.35
C ASN A 72 6.53 2.29 -10.08
N TRP A 73 6.98 1.55 -11.10
CA TRP A 73 7.45 0.16 -10.92
C TRP A 73 8.54 0.02 -9.86
N LYS A 74 9.43 1.02 -9.72
CA LYS A 74 10.52 1.02 -8.71
C LYS A 74 9.98 1.00 -7.29
N LYS A 75 8.93 1.78 -7.00
CA LYS A 75 8.28 1.80 -5.68
C LYS A 75 7.71 0.42 -5.34
N PHE A 76 6.93 -0.15 -6.27
CA PHE A 76 6.32 -1.46 -6.05
C PHE A 76 7.35 -2.58 -5.97
N HIS A 77 8.42 -2.53 -6.75
CA HIS A 77 9.57 -3.43 -6.61
C HIS A 77 10.14 -3.36 -5.19
N SER A 78 10.45 -2.16 -4.69
CA SER A 78 11.03 -2.01 -3.35
C SER A 78 10.11 -2.53 -2.24
N LEU A 79 8.82 -2.21 -2.30
CA LEU A 79 7.80 -2.74 -1.38
C LEU A 79 7.70 -4.27 -1.46
N PHE A 80 7.70 -4.82 -2.66
CA PHE A 80 7.58 -6.27 -2.88
C PHE A 80 8.84 -7.01 -2.38
N GLN A 81 10.04 -6.50 -2.67
CA GLN A 81 11.29 -7.09 -2.16
C GLN A 81 11.32 -7.09 -0.63
N LEU A 82 10.94 -5.98 0.01
CA LEU A 82 10.84 -5.91 1.46
C LEU A 82 9.83 -6.93 1.99
N THR A 83 8.66 -7.00 1.37
CA THR A 83 7.61 -7.97 1.73
C THR A 83 8.13 -9.41 1.64
N LYS A 84 8.83 -9.76 0.56
CA LYS A 84 9.40 -11.11 0.36
C LYS A 84 10.44 -11.45 1.43
N LYS A 85 11.30 -10.50 1.80
CA LYS A 85 12.28 -10.68 2.88
C LYS A 85 11.63 -10.93 4.24
N LEU A 86 10.46 -10.34 4.47
CA LEU A 86 9.67 -10.55 5.69
C LEU A 86 8.74 -11.77 5.62
N GLY A 87 8.73 -12.53 4.52
CA GLY A 87 7.77 -13.62 4.30
C GLY A 87 6.31 -13.14 4.34
N GLY A 88 6.06 -11.88 3.98
CA GLY A 88 4.76 -11.22 4.11
C GLY A 88 3.88 -11.26 2.86
N THR A 89 2.80 -10.49 2.93
CA THR A 89 1.87 -10.22 1.83
C THR A 89 1.83 -8.72 1.56
N LEU A 90 2.03 -8.31 0.31
CA LEU A 90 1.92 -6.93 -0.14
C LEU A 90 0.49 -6.71 -0.66
N ILE A 91 -0.18 -5.71 -0.11
CA ILE A 91 -1.55 -5.37 -0.43
C ILE A 91 -1.58 -3.92 -0.91
N LEU A 92 -1.97 -3.72 -2.16
CA LEU A 92 -2.23 -2.38 -2.69
C LEU A 92 -3.71 -2.07 -2.52
N VAL A 93 -4.03 -0.88 -2.03
CA VAL A 93 -5.41 -0.46 -1.75
C VAL A 93 -5.73 0.79 -2.55
N ASN A 94 -6.55 0.67 -3.59
CA ASN A 94 -7.08 1.86 -4.25
C ASN A 94 -8.28 2.37 -3.46
N TYR A 95 -8.28 3.66 -3.17
CA TYR A 95 -9.34 4.34 -2.45
C TYR A 95 -9.49 5.77 -2.96
N SER A 96 -10.54 6.48 -2.55
CA SER A 96 -10.66 7.92 -2.78
C SER A 96 -11.23 8.59 -1.53
N ASN A 97 -10.93 9.88 -1.37
CA ASN A 97 -11.62 10.75 -0.42
C ASN A 97 -12.66 11.64 -1.13
N GLY A 98 -12.96 11.37 -2.41
CA GLY A 98 -13.95 12.14 -3.15
C GLY A 98 -13.49 13.49 -3.68
N TYR A 99 -12.20 13.82 -3.57
CA TYR A 99 -11.61 15.05 -4.07
C TYR A 99 -10.46 14.77 -5.05
N ASP A 100 -10.31 15.65 -6.04
CA ASP A 100 -9.15 15.65 -6.94
C ASP A 100 -7.89 16.22 -6.28
N SER A 101 -6.78 16.23 -7.01
CA SER A 101 -5.49 16.73 -6.54
C SER A 101 -5.48 18.23 -6.21
N GLN A 102 -6.48 19.00 -6.66
CA GLN A 102 -6.68 20.42 -6.39
C GLN A 102 -7.73 20.66 -5.30
N MET A 103 -8.14 19.62 -4.57
CA MET A 103 -9.18 19.67 -3.54
C MET A 103 -10.57 20.06 -4.08
N LYS A 104 -10.82 19.85 -5.36
CA LYS A 104 -12.15 20.00 -5.94
C LYS A 104 -12.93 18.70 -5.78
N GLU A 105 -14.19 18.81 -5.38
CA GLU A 105 -15.08 17.67 -5.25
C GLU A 105 -15.28 16.94 -6.59
N LEU A 106 -15.17 15.62 -6.57
CA LEU A 106 -15.37 14.76 -7.73
C LEU A 106 -16.87 14.59 -8.02
N PRO A 107 -17.28 14.48 -9.30
CA PRO A 107 -18.64 14.09 -9.64
C PRO A 107 -18.95 12.70 -9.04
N ASN A 108 -20.06 12.59 -8.30
CA ASN A 108 -20.44 11.39 -7.55
C ASN A 108 -19.48 11.02 -6.41
N LYS A 109 -19.01 12.02 -5.65
CA LYS A 109 -18.17 11.88 -4.45
C LYS A 109 -18.48 10.64 -3.60
N GLU A 110 -19.75 10.43 -3.25
CA GLU A 110 -20.17 9.30 -2.39
C GLU A 110 -19.78 7.93 -2.97
N ILE A 111 -19.85 7.77 -4.30
CA ILE A 111 -19.46 6.52 -4.97
C ILE A 111 -17.94 6.35 -4.91
N TYR A 112 -17.17 7.43 -5.10
CA TYR A 112 -15.72 7.39 -5.01
C TYR A 112 -15.26 7.03 -3.59
N GLU A 113 -15.86 7.64 -2.57
CA GLU A 113 -15.53 7.37 -1.16
C GLU A 113 -15.93 5.97 -0.72
N ASN A 114 -17.05 5.45 -1.25
CA ASN A 114 -17.51 4.12 -0.89
C ASN A 114 -16.74 3.00 -1.59
N GLN A 115 -16.02 3.26 -2.68
CA GLN A 115 -15.28 2.21 -3.39
C GLN A 115 -13.87 2.01 -2.84
N VAL A 116 -13.56 0.78 -2.47
CA VAL A 116 -12.21 0.33 -2.14
C VAL A 116 -11.85 -0.90 -2.97
N LYS A 117 -10.65 -0.91 -3.57
CA LYS A 117 -10.13 -2.09 -4.29
C LYS A 117 -8.87 -2.59 -3.61
N MET A 118 -8.85 -3.85 -3.20
CA MET A 118 -7.66 -4.51 -2.67
C MET A 118 -7.02 -5.40 -3.73
N LEU A 119 -5.71 -5.29 -3.90
CA LEU A 119 -4.89 -6.04 -4.84
C LEU A 119 -3.81 -6.79 -4.05
N PHE A 120 -3.90 -8.12 -4.01
CA PHE A 120 -2.92 -8.96 -3.31
C PHE A 120 -1.78 -9.30 -4.27
N VAL A 121 -0.64 -8.63 -4.12
CA VAL A 121 0.50 -8.79 -5.04
C VAL A 121 1.16 -10.14 -4.81
N GLU A 122 1.19 -10.96 -5.86
CA GLU A 122 1.81 -12.28 -5.85
C GLU A 122 3.23 -12.25 -6.41
N ASP A 123 3.41 -11.57 -7.54
CA ASP A 123 4.64 -11.59 -8.31
C ASP A 123 4.81 -10.31 -9.15
N ILE A 124 6.06 -10.07 -9.57
CA ILE A 124 6.44 -8.98 -10.47
C ILE A 124 7.12 -9.55 -11.71
N ASP A 125 6.58 -9.26 -12.88
CA ASP A 125 7.20 -9.59 -14.16
C ASP A 125 8.37 -8.65 -14.49
N TYR A 126 9.55 -9.05 -14.03
CA TYR A 126 10.79 -8.31 -14.31
C TYR A 126 11.20 -8.34 -15.78
N ASN A 127 10.75 -9.32 -16.57
CA ASN A 127 11.00 -9.31 -18.01
C ASN A 127 10.18 -8.20 -18.67
N ALA A 128 8.92 -8.03 -18.29
CA ALA A 128 8.09 -6.92 -18.74
C ALA A 128 8.71 -5.56 -18.37
N ILE A 129 9.22 -5.41 -17.14
CA ILE A 129 9.94 -4.20 -16.71
C ILE A 129 11.21 -3.98 -17.54
N LYS A 130 12.00 -5.03 -17.79
CA LYS A 130 13.21 -4.93 -18.61
C LYS A 130 12.88 -4.45 -20.04
N GLN A 131 11.83 -4.99 -20.66
CA GLN A 131 11.39 -4.54 -21.98
C GLN A 131 10.87 -3.10 -21.95
N TYR A 132 10.11 -2.73 -20.93
CA TYR A 132 9.71 -1.35 -20.69
C TYR A 132 10.91 -0.41 -20.58
N GLU A 133 11.96 -0.82 -19.85
CA GLU A 133 13.15 0.00 -19.68
C GLU A 133 13.91 0.22 -21.00
N LEU A 134 13.94 -0.78 -21.88
CA LEU A 134 14.59 -0.69 -23.19
C LEU A 134 13.74 -0.01 -24.27
N SER A 135 12.42 0.12 -24.07
CA SER A 135 11.51 0.67 -25.07
C SER A 135 11.63 2.19 -25.24
N TYR A 136 11.51 2.65 -26.49
CA TYR A 136 11.33 4.06 -26.84
C TYR A 136 10.41 4.18 -28.07
N PRO A 137 9.29 4.92 -28.00
CA PRO A 137 8.78 5.60 -26.81
C PRO A 137 8.34 4.61 -25.72
N LYS A 138 8.34 5.04 -24.46
CA LYS A 138 7.84 4.22 -23.34
C LYS A 138 6.34 3.94 -23.54
N PRO A 139 5.86 2.70 -23.40
CA PRO A 139 4.45 2.40 -23.48
C PRO A 139 3.71 3.04 -22.29
N LYS A 140 2.49 3.48 -22.54
CA LYS A 140 1.65 4.14 -21.52
C LYS A 140 1.24 3.19 -20.38
N TYR A 141 1.13 1.90 -20.70
CA TYR A 141 0.66 0.85 -19.79
C TYR A 141 1.66 -0.31 -19.78
N LEU A 142 1.78 -0.99 -18.65
CA LEU A 142 2.64 -2.16 -18.49
C LEU A 142 1.95 -3.15 -17.55
N ASN A 143 1.72 -4.36 -18.00
CA ASN A 143 1.22 -5.41 -17.12
C ASN A 143 2.41 -6.13 -16.46
N TYR A 144 2.88 -5.62 -15.32
CA TYR A 144 4.05 -6.16 -14.60
C TYR A 144 3.71 -6.68 -13.21
N LEU A 145 2.60 -6.27 -12.60
CA LEU A 145 2.16 -6.82 -11.33
C LEU A 145 1.17 -7.94 -11.57
N LYS A 146 1.41 -9.08 -10.92
CA LYS A 146 0.50 -10.21 -10.87
C LYS A 146 -0.17 -10.25 -9.50
N TYR A 147 -1.46 -10.54 -9.50
CA TYR A 147 -2.28 -10.57 -8.30
C TYR A 147 -2.78 -11.99 -8.05
N SER A 148 -2.63 -12.48 -6.82
CA SER A 148 -3.23 -13.75 -6.40
C SER A 148 -4.72 -13.60 -6.09
N ASP A 149 -5.15 -12.40 -5.70
CA ASP A 149 -6.54 -12.06 -5.42
C ASP A 149 -6.79 -10.58 -5.67
N VAL A 150 -8.02 -10.25 -6.06
CA VAL A 150 -8.50 -8.88 -6.27
C VAL A 150 -9.89 -8.76 -5.67
N LYS A 151 -10.07 -7.83 -4.73
CA LYS A 151 -11.36 -7.59 -4.08
C LYS A 151 -11.88 -6.21 -4.41
N PHE A 152 -13.15 -6.16 -4.78
CA PHE A 152 -13.92 -4.94 -4.98
C PHE A 152 -14.86 -4.82 -3.80
N LEU A 153 -14.62 -3.82 -2.96
CA LEU A 153 -15.26 -3.67 -1.66
C LEU A 153 -15.92 -2.31 -1.55
N THR A 154 -16.92 -2.25 -0.68
CA THR A 154 -17.38 -1.00 -0.07
C THR A 154 -16.40 -0.54 1.02
N LEU A 155 -16.52 0.71 1.46
CA LEU A 155 -15.72 1.26 2.57
C LEU A 155 -15.95 0.48 3.86
N ASP A 156 -17.20 0.10 4.14
CA ASP A 156 -17.57 -0.66 5.34
C ASP A 156 -16.99 -2.08 5.33
N GLU A 157 -17.01 -2.76 4.19
CA GLU A 157 -16.39 -4.08 4.05
C GLU A 157 -14.88 -4.02 4.25
N PHE A 158 -14.21 -3.04 3.63
CA PHE A 158 -12.79 -2.82 3.85
C PHE A 158 -12.47 -2.49 5.32
N SER A 159 -13.25 -1.62 5.94
CA SER A 159 -13.12 -1.24 7.36
C SER A 159 -13.21 -2.47 8.27
N ASN A 160 -14.16 -3.36 8.04
CA ASN A 160 -14.29 -4.60 8.80
C ASN A 160 -13.08 -5.52 8.63
N ILE A 161 -12.55 -5.69 7.42
CA ILE A 161 -11.34 -6.46 7.15
C ILE A 161 -10.14 -5.86 7.89
N LEU A 162 -9.92 -4.55 7.76
CA LEU A 162 -8.79 -3.86 8.39
C LEU A 162 -8.86 -3.96 9.92
N ARG A 163 -10.04 -3.79 10.50
CA ARG A 163 -10.28 -3.96 11.95
C ARG A 163 -9.97 -5.39 12.39
N GLN A 164 -10.37 -6.39 11.62
CA GLN A 164 -10.07 -7.80 11.91
C GLN A 164 -8.55 -8.06 11.87
N ILE A 165 -7.85 -7.58 10.84
CA ILE A 165 -6.38 -7.69 10.74
C ILE A 165 -5.72 -7.02 11.95
N ASN A 166 -6.12 -5.79 12.28
CA ASN A 166 -5.60 -5.03 13.40
C ASN A 166 -5.82 -5.75 14.74
N SER A 167 -7.04 -6.24 15.00
CA SER A 167 -7.36 -6.99 16.22
C SER A 167 -6.55 -8.28 16.33
N ASN A 168 -6.35 -9.01 15.24
CA ASN A 168 -5.52 -10.21 15.22
C ASN A 168 -4.06 -9.90 15.54
N CYS A 169 -3.53 -8.77 15.07
CA CYS A 169 -2.17 -8.32 15.37
C CYS A 169 -2.03 -7.77 16.81
N GLY A 170 -3.09 -7.21 17.38
CA GLY A 170 -3.06 -6.68 18.76
C GLY A 170 -3.08 -7.77 19.85
N ASN A 171 -3.54 -8.97 19.54
CA ASN A 171 -3.71 -10.07 20.51
C ASN A 171 -2.50 -11.01 20.64
N ILE A 172 -1.31 -10.55 20.23
CA ILE A 172 -0.09 -11.34 20.25
C ILE A 172 0.46 -11.42 21.67
N LYS A 173 0.70 -12.65 22.16
CA LYS A 173 1.53 -12.89 23.34
C LYS A 173 2.97 -13.06 22.89
N ILE A 174 3.74 -11.98 22.93
CA ILE A 174 5.17 -12.02 22.66
C ILE A 174 5.84 -12.89 23.74
N ASN A 175 6.56 -13.93 23.33
CA ASN A 175 7.40 -14.70 24.24
C ASN A 175 8.76 -13.99 24.34
N LEU A 176 8.93 -13.21 25.42
CA LEU A 176 10.13 -12.42 25.67
C LEU A 176 11.39 -13.30 25.77
N ASP A 177 11.28 -14.51 26.30
CA ASP A 177 12.42 -15.42 26.47
C ASP A 177 12.97 -15.89 25.12
N ARG A 178 12.14 -15.96 24.07
CA ARG A 178 12.62 -16.26 22.71
C ARG A 178 13.35 -15.06 22.11
N LEU A 179 12.84 -13.84 22.32
CA LEU A 179 13.44 -12.62 21.78
C LEU A 179 14.82 -12.30 22.37
N ILE A 180 15.08 -12.69 23.62
CA ILE A 180 16.40 -12.49 24.25
C ILE A 180 17.47 -13.39 23.60
N ASN A 181 17.07 -14.47 22.92
CA ASN A 181 17.95 -15.50 22.39
C ASN A 181 17.95 -15.58 20.84
N GLU A 182 17.33 -14.62 20.15
CA GLU A 182 17.41 -14.39 18.70
C GLU A 182 18.52 -13.39 18.35
#